data_AF-A0A6N2LZV4-F1
#
_entry.id   AF-A0A6N2LZV4-F1
#
_cell.length_a   1.000
_cell.length_b   1.000
_cell.length_c   1.000
_cell.angle_alpha   90.00
_cell.angle_beta   90.00
_cell.angle_gamma   90.00
#
_symmetry.space_group_name_H-M   'P 1'
#
loop_
_entity.id
_entity.type
_entity.pdbx_description
1 polymer ?
#
loop_
_entity_poly.entity_id
_entity_poly.type
_entity_poly.pdbx_seq_one_letter_code
_entity_poly.pdbx_strand_id
1 'polypeptide(L)'
;MSYTSRYWDIVWSKPGQGDSTDMLKATKFSVVTENEEQVELSFTKSWNSSHDHSSEVPLNIDKRYIMRRGSSGFYMYAMLERLEGWPDVDMNQIRIVFKLKNKRFRFMAISDEIQRMMPTPGDRETGLALAYAEAVRLTHASNPQFRGEVDDKYQYAMESKDNKVQGWISQDPAVGFWMITPSQEFRSGGPLKQDLTSHVGPIILSMFTSTHYTGMELDTKYRHGEAWKKMSTEESQWPYNNLTSSEDFPSADKRGAVSGQLVIRDPHMFDSLKWASYAYIGLAAPGPVGSWQIDSKGYQFWTRAASRGHFSIKNVRVGDYNLYAWVPGIIGDYKHEAKITITPPGIPDRSRRELLAASSSHHLRQQQLFNNLTKQRYRQYGLWERYNDLYPKDDLIYTVGTSKILNPSYIILQEFCLRTTLDVRQLILYI
;
A
#
# COMPACT_ATOMS: atom_id res chain seq x y z
N MET A 1 -16.16 -25.39 2.44
CA MET A 1 -15.51 -24.24 1.76
C MET A 1 -16.33 -22.95 1.96
N SER A 2 -15.67 -21.88 2.41
CA SER A 2 -16.22 -20.57 2.81
C SER A 2 -16.36 -19.54 1.67
N TYR A 3 -15.80 -19.81 0.48
CA TYR A 3 -15.76 -18.89 -0.66
C TYR A 3 -16.44 -19.44 -1.91
N THR A 4 -16.77 -18.55 -2.85
CA THR A 4 -17.36 -18.84 -4.17
C THR A 4 -16.29 -18.81 -5.28
N SER A 5 -15.33 -17.90 -5.20
CA SER A 5 -14.15 -17.90 -6.05
C SER A 5 -12.94 -17.27 -5.35
N ARG A 6 -11.75 -17.66 -5.81
CA ARG A 6 -10.46 -17.10 -5.39
C ARG A 6 -9.55 -17.01 -6.59
N TYR A 7 -8.82 -15.92 -6.74
CA TYR A 7 -7.89 -15.77 -7.84
C TYR A 7 -6.81 -14.74 -7.51
N TRP A 8 -5.74 -14.84 -8.28
CA TRP A 8 -4.70 -13.82 -8.40
C TRP A 8 -4.87 -13.24 -9.78
N ASP A 9 -4.82 -11.93 -9.91
CA ASP A 9 -4.89 -11.30 -11.22
C ASP A 9 -3.89 -10.16 -11.35
N ILE A 10 -3.53 -9.90 -12.60
CA ILE A 10 -2.78 -8.73 -13.02
C ILE A 10 -3.62 -8.00 -14.05
N VAL A 11 -3.92 -6.74 -13.77
CA VAL A 11 -4.43 -5.80 -14.78
C VAL A 11 -3.23 -5.23 -15.49
N TRP A 12 -3.14 -5.45 -16.80
CA TRP A 12 -1.98 -5.09 -17.60
C TRP A 12 -2.37 -4.61 -18.99
N SER A 13 -1.46 -3.90 -19.66
CA SER A 13 -1.64 -3.53 -21.07
C SER A 13 -0.32 -3.51 -21.82
N LYS A 14 -0.41 -3.61 -23.14
CA LYS A 14 0.70 -3.20 -24.01
C LYS A 14 0.76 -1.66 -24.01
N PRO A 15 1.94 -1.04 -24.13
CA PRO A 15 2.04 0.41 -24.15
C PRO A 15 1.09 1.05 -25.17
N GLY A 16 0.24 1.97 -24.71
CA GLY A 16 -0.73 2.67 -25.54
C GLY A 16 -1.97 1.87 -25.95
N GLN A 17 -2.17 0.66 -25.40
CA GLN A 17 -3.36 -0.16 -25.62
C GLN A 17 -4.25 -0.21 -24.37
N GLY A 18 -5.47 -0.72 -24.54
CA GLY A 18 -6.41 -0.90 -23.43
C GLY A 18 -6.00 -2.02 -22.47
N ASP A 19 -6.53 -1.94 -21.26
CA ASP A 19 -6.26 -2.89 -20.20
C ASP A 19 -6.85 -4.28 -20.49
N SER A 20 -6.08 -5.30 -20.14
CA SER A 20 -6.45 -6.70 -20.08
C SER A 20 -6.26 -7.22 -18.66
N THR A 21 -6.85 -8.38 -18.36
CA THR A 21 -6.71 -9.03 -17.05
C THR A 21 -6.25 -10.46 -17.24
N ASP A 22 -5.03 -10.75 -16.76
CA ASP A 22 -4.51 -12.11 -16.68
C ASP A 22 -4.84 -12.69 -15.31
N MET A 23 -5.62 -13.78 -15.28
CA MET A 23 -6.05 -14.48 -14.05
C MET A 23 -4.96 -15.39 -13.45
N LEU A 24 -3.72 -15.25 -13.93
CA LEU A 24 -2.50 -15.96 -13.52
C LEU A 24 -2.73 -17.47 -13.36
N LYS A 25 -3.44 -18.08 -14.31
CA LYS A 25 -3.69 -19.53 -14.30
C LYS A 25 -2.36 -20.26 -14.45
N ALA A 26 -2.02 -21.09 -13.48
CA ALA A 26 -0.82 -21.92 -13.54
C ALA A 26 -1.03 -23.10 -14.49
N THR A 27 0.03 -23.54 -15.15
CA THR A 27 0.04 -24.69 -16.07
C THR A 27 0.73 -25.90 -15.47
N LYS A 28 1.49 -25.72 -14.39
CA LYS A 28 2.20 -26.79 -13.68
C LYS A 28 1.96 -26.70 -12.17
N PHE A 29 2.05 -27.84 -11.53
CA PHE A 29 1.94 -28.02 -10.08
C PHE A 29 3.09 -28.89 -9.59
N SER A 30 3.64 -28.58 -8.41
CA SER A 30 4.59 -29.43 -7.71
C SER A 30 4.48 -29.29 -6.19
N VAL A 31 4.93 -30.33 -5.49
CA VAL A 31 5.15 -30.29 -4.04
C VAL A 31 6.61 -29.91 -3.81
N VAL A 32 6.83 -28.82 -3.08
CA VAL A 32 8.15 -28.24 -2.82
C VAL A 32 8.73 -28.82 -1.54
N THR A 33 7.89 -28.94 -0.53
CA THR A 33 8.25 -29.51 0.77
C THR A 33 7.03 -30.25 1.30
N GLU A 34 7.24 -31.45 1.81
CA GLU A 34 6.24 -32.24 2.50
C GLU A 34 6.92 -32.97 3.64
N ASN A 35 6.51 -32.64 4.86
CA ASN A 35 6.95 -33.31 6.08
C ASN A 35 5.82 -33.27 7.11
N GLU A 36 6.08 -33.78 8.31
CA GLU A 36 5.06 -33.82 9.35
C GLU A 36 4.55 -32.43 9.75
N GLU A 37 5.38 -31.39 9.69
CA GLU A 37 5.03 -30.05 10.16
C GLU A 37 4.37 -29.17 9.10
N GLN A 38 4.70 -29.38 7.83
CA GLN A 38 4.20 -28.53 6.74
C GLN A 38 4.14 -29.21 5.36
N VAL A 39 3.32 -28.60 4.51
CA VAL A 39 3.30 -28.83 3.06
C VAL A 39 3.42 -27.48 2.35
N GLU A 40 4.40 -27.35 1.47
CA GLU A 40 4.58 -26.22 0.54
C GLU A 40 4.26 -26.69 -0.89
N LEU A 41 3.32 -26.02 -1.54
CA LEU A 41 2.87 -26.30 -2.90
C LEU A 41 3.27 -25.16 -3.83
N SER A 42 3.70 -25.50 -5.05
CA SER A 42 4.02 -24.56 -6.12
C SER A 42 3.09 -24.73 -7.32
N PHE A 43 2.65 -23.59 -7.87
CA PHE A 43 1.82 -23.51 -9.05
C PHE A 43 2.47 -22.52 -10.03
N THR A 44 3.07 -23.03 -11.10
CA THR A 44 3.88 -22.23 -12.03
C THR A 44 3.23 -22.01 -13.38
N LYS A 45 3.52 -20.85 -13.98
CA LYS A 45 3.29 -20.54 -15.39
C LYS A 45 4.59 -19.94 -15.93
N SER A 46 5.06 -20.43 -17.07
CA SER A 46 6.16 -19.79 -17.81
C SER A 46 5.58 -19.11 -19.03
N TRP A 47 6.03 -17.89 -19.30
CA TRP A 47 5.71 -17.21 -20.55
C TRP A 47 6.68 -17.66 -21.65
N ASN A 48 6.18 -17.82 -22.87
CA ASN A 48 7.00 -18.04 -24.06
C ASN A 48 6.59 -17.04 -25.14
N SER A 49 7.39 -16.84 -26.18
CA SER A 49 7.08 -15.85 -27.23
C SER A 49 6.41 -16.47 -28.46
N SER A 50 6.10 -17.77 -28.41
CA SER A 50 5.75 -18.58 -29.58
C SER A 50 4.25 -18.79 -29.78
N HIS A 51 3.41 -18.26 -28.89
CA HIS A 51 1.95 -18.36 -28.97
C HIS A 51 1.27 -16.98 -28.99
N ASP A 52 -0.04 -16.97 -29.25
CA ASP A 52 -0.84 -15.75 -29.09
C ASP A 52 -1.07 -15.48 -27.60
N HIS A 53 -0.39 -14.46 -27.08
CA HIS A 53 -0.47 -14.02 -25.69
C HIS A 53 -1.39 -12.79 -25.51
N SER A 54 -2.41 -12.63 -26.36
CA SER A 54 -3.36 -11.50 -26.25
C SER A 54 -4.02 -11.35 -24.87
N SER A 55 -4.06 -12.42 -24.06
CA SER A 55 -4.61 -12.43 -22.68
C SER A 55 -3.57 -12.74 -21.59
N GLU A 56 -2.30 -12.94 -21.93
CA GLU A 56 -1.27 -13.32 -20.97
C GLU A 56 -0.19 -12.25 -20.83
N VAL A 57 0.05 -11.84 -19.59
CA VAL A 57 1.14 -10.92 -19.27
C VAL A 57 2.48 -11.64 -19.50
N PRO A 58 3.51 -10.99 -20.06
CA PRO A 58 4.84 -11.59 -20.22
C PRO A 58 5.55 -11.75 -18.88
N LEU A 59 5.15 -12.76 -18.10
CA LEU A 59 5.69 -13.11 -16.79
C LEU A 59 5.84 -14.63 -16.63
N ASN A 60 6.99 -15.04 -16.09
CA ASN A 60 7.08 -16.23 -15.29
C ASN A 60 6.40 -15.98 -13.93
N ILE A 61 5.61 -16.94 -13.48
CA ILE A 61 4.85 -16.86 -12.24
C ILE A 61 5.05 -18.15 -11.48
N ASP A 62 5.34 -18.03 -10.19
CA ASP A 62 5.31 -19.15 -9.25
C ASP A 62 4.52 -18.74 -8.00
N LYS A 63 3.30 -19.28 -7.88
CA LYS A 63 2.44 -19.07 -6.71
C LYS A 63 2.64 -20.19 -5.72
N ARG A 64 2.88 -19.82 -4.48
CA ARG A 64 3.24 -20.73 -3.41
C ARG A 64 2.19 -20.70 -2.31
N TYR A 65 1.85 -21.88 -1.81
CA TYR A 65 0.92 -22.07 -0.71
C TYR A 65 1.54 -22.96 0.33
N ILE A 66 1.53 -22.51 1.59
CA ILE A 66 2.10 -23.27 2.70
C ILE A 66 1.00 -23.56 3.71
N MET A 67 0.84 -24.84 4.03
CA MET A 67 -0.08 -25.33 5.04
C MET A 67 0.73 -25.94 6.16
N ARG A 68 0.35 -25.63 7.40
CA ARG A 68 1.04 -26.11 8.60
C ARG A 68 0.14 -26.97 9.45
N ARG A 69 0.70 -28.01 10.05
CA ARG A 69 0.00 -28.83 11.04
C ARG A 69 -0.52 -27.95 12.18
N GLY A 70 -1.77 -28.16 12.58
CA GLY A 70 -2.40 -27.45 13.70
C GLY A 70 -2.86 -26.01 13.41
N SER A 71 -2.59 -25.46 12.23
CA SER A 71 -2.99 -24.09 11.87
C SER A 71 -4.32 -24.04 11.12
N SER A 72 -5.22 -23.12 11.49
CA SER A 72 -6.53 -22.93 10.83
C SER A 72 -6.49 -22.02 9.59
N GLY A 73 -5.38 -22.05 8.84
CA GLY A 73 -5.15 -21.19 7.68
C GLY A 73 -3.98 -21.68 6.83
N PHE A 74 -3.65 -20.92 5.79
CA PHE A 74 -2.52 -21.19 4.92
C PHE A 74 -1.83 -19.87 4.55
N TYR A 75 -0.53 -19.94 4.30
CA TYR A 75 0.28 -18.83 3.84
C TYR A 75 0.31 -18.85 2.32
N MET A 76 0.45 -17.67 1.72
CA MET A 76 0.56 -17.56 0.28
C MET A 76 1.53 -16.45 -0.10
N TYR A 77 2.33 -16.70 -1.13
CA TYR A 77 3.21 -15.73 -1.73
C TYR A 77 3.37 -16.03 -3.22
N ALA A 78 3.88 -15.10 -4.00
CA ALA A 78 4.21 -15.35 -5.40
C ALA A 78 5.52 -14.71 -5.78
N MET A 79 6.24 -15.36 -6.69
CA MET A 79 7.38 -14.83 -7.41
C MET A 79 6.93 -14.49 -8.82
N LEU A 80 7.17 -13.26 -9.24
CA LEU A 80 6.90 -12.74 -10.57
C LEU A 80 8.23 -12.39 -11.21
N GLU A 81 8.49 -12.93 -12.40
CA GLU A 81 9.77 -12.77 -13.08
C GLU A 81 9.58 -12.46 -14.56
N ARG A 82 10.42 -11.56 -15.06
CA ARG A 82 10.63 -11.20 -16.45
C ARG A 82 12.08 -11.46 -16.81
N LEU A 83 12.28 -12.12 -17.93
CA LEU A 83 13.62 -12.32 -18.48
C LEU A 83 13.98 -11.18 -19.44
N GLU A 84 15.28 -11.01 -19.65
CA GLU A 84 15.82 -10.01 -20.57
C GLU A 84 15.29 -10.24 -22.00
N GLY A 85 15.01 -9.15 -22.69
CA GLY A 85 14.49 -9.14 -24.06
C GLY A 85 12.97 -9.34 -24.18
N TRP A 86 12.24 -9.48 -23.08
CA TRP A 86 10.79 -9.67 -23.11
C TRP A 86 10.00 -8.40 -23.47
N PRO A 87 8.82 -8.52 -24.11
CA PRO A 87 8.09 -7.36 -24.66
C PRO A 87 7.66 -6.34 -23.60
N ASP A 88 7.64 -5.07 -23.96
CA ASP A 88 7.16 -3.98 -23.11
C ASP A 88 5.76 -4.25 -22.55
N VAL A 89 5.55 -3.92 -21.27
CA VAL A 89 4.27 -4.12 -20.59
C VAL A 89 4.05 -3.10 -19.48
N ASP A 90 2.80 -2.71 -19.29
CA ASP A 90 2.31 -1.89 -18.17
C ASP A 90 1.51 -2.79 -17.23
N MET A 91 1.88 -2.84 -15.95
CA MET A 91 1.20 -3.65 -14.93
C MET A 91 0.52 -2.74 -13.92
N ASN A 92 -0.69 -2.30 -14.28
CA ASN A 92 -1.48 -1.32 -13.55
C ASN A 92 -1.87 -1.80 -12.15
N GLN A 93 -2.16 -3.10 -12.00
CA GLN A 93 -2.58 -3.67 -10.72
C GLN A 93 -2.12 -5.13 -10.58
N ILE A 94 -1.71 -5.52 -9.38
CA ILE A 94 -1.44 -6.91 -9.01
C ILE A 94 -2.10 -7.16 -7.67
N ARG A 95 -2.93 -8.20 -7.56
CA ARG A 95 -3.70 -8.46 -6.34
C ARG A 95 -4.11 -9.92 -6.18
N ILE A 96 -4.53 -10.23 -4.95
CA ILE A 96 -5.26 -11.44 -4.59
C ILE A 96 -6.70 -11.05 -4.26
N VAL A 97 -7.66 -11.83 -4.74
CA VAL A 97 -9.08 -11.63 -4.44
C VAL A 97 -9.72 -12.92 -3.91
N PHE A 98 -10.42 -12.80 -2.79
CA PHE A 98 -11.31 -13.83 -2.27
C PHE A 98 -12.75 -13.32 -2.30
N LYS A 99 -13.64 -14.03 -3.03
CA LYS A 99 -15.07 -13.77 -2.99
C LYS A 99 -15.71 -14.79 -2.07
N LEU A 100 -16.15 -14.36 -0.89
CA LEU A 100 -16.73 -15.27 0.09
C LEU A 100 -18.19 -15.60 -0.26
N LYS A 101 -18.78 -16.60 0.40
CA LYS A 101 -20.20 -16.93 0.19
C LYS A 101 -21.09 -15.79 0.69
N ASN A 102 -21.71 -15.07 -0.24
CA ASN A 102 -22.63 -13.95 0.01
C ASN A 102 -23.61 -14.21 1.16
N LYS A 103 -24.27 -15.37 1.16
CA LYS A 103 -25.29 -15.70 2.17
C LYS A 103 -24.74 -15.91 3.58
N ARG A 104 -23.43 -16.19 3.73
CA ARG A 104 -22.80 -16.54 5.01
C ARG A 104 -22.12 -15.33 5.67
N PHE A 105 -21.29 -14.64 4.91
CA PHE A 105 -20.47 -13.54 5.43
C PHE A 105 -21.20 -12.21 5.26
N ARG A 106 -21.56 -11.58 6.38
CA ARG A 106 -22.38 -10.36 6.40
C ARG A 106 -21.74 -9.20 7.16
N PHE A 107 -20.79 -9.48 8.04
CA PHE A 107 -20.11 -8.47 8.83
C PHE A 107 -18.67 -8.33 8.33
N MET A 108 -18.28 -7.12 7.96
CA MET A 108 -16.92 -6.78 7.51
C MET A 108 -16.19 -6.06 8.64
N ALA A 109 -14.91 -6.37 8.80
CA ALA A 109 -14.01 -5.67 9.72
C ALA A 109 -12.65 -5.44 9.04
N ILE A 110 -12.27 -4.18 8.84
CA ILE A 110 -10.97 -3.79 8.28
C ILE A 110 -10.13 -2.97 9.27
N SER A 111 -10.76 -2.41 10.30
CA SER A 111 -10.11 -1.79 11.47
C SER A 111 -11.08 -1.75 12.63
N ASP A 112 -10.60 -1.38 13.82
CA ASP A 112 -11.46 -1.20 15.00
C ASP A 112 -12.53 -0.12 14.77
N GLU A 113 -12.21 0.91 13.98
CA GLU A 113 -13.13 2.00 13.64
C GLU A 113 -13.98 1.73 12.38
N ILE A 114 -13.56 0.79 11.52
CA ILE A 114 -14.27 0.47 10.27
C ILE A 114 -14.64 -1.01 10.27
N GLN A 115 -15.81 -1.26 10.83
CA GLN A 115 -16.46 -2.56 10.86
C GLN A 115 -17.97 -2.37 10.89
N ARG A 116 -18.70 -3.19 10.14
CA ARG A 116 -20.16 -3.09 10.05
C ARG A 116 -20.78 -4.32 9.42
N MET A 117 -22.08 -4.46 9.63
CA MET A 117 -22.92 -5.22 8.69
C MET A 117 -22.89 -4.53 7.33
N MET A 118 -22.69 -5.32 6.27
CA MET A 118 -22.55 -4.82 4.91
C MET A 118 -23.82 -5.08 4.09
N PRO A 119 -24.18 -4.18 3.16
CA PRO A 119 -25.24 -4.44 2.20
C PRO A 119 -24.88 -5.63 1.30
N THR A 120 -25.90 -6.26 0.73
CA THR A 120 -25.73 -7.39 -0.17
C THR A 120 -25.52 -6.93 -1.61
N PRO A 121 -24.94 -7.76 -2.49
CA PRO A 121 -24.89 -7.44 -3.92
C PRO A 121 -26.26 -7.13 -4.53
N GLY A 122 -27.32 -7.83 -4.13
CA GLY A 122 -28.68 -7.56 -4.60
C GLY A 122 -29.24 -6.20 -4.14
N ASP A 123 -28.85 -5.75 -2.94
CA ASP A 123 -29.22 -4.40 -2.46
C ASP A 123 -28.57 -3.32 -3.33
N ARG A 124 -27.34 -3.58 -3.79
CA ARG A 124 -26.59 -2.70 -4.67
C ARG A 124 -27.12 -2.75 -6.11
N GLU A 125 -27.46 -3.91 -6.64
CA GLU A 125 -28.03 -4.10 -7.99
C GLU A 125 -29.36 -3.35 -8.19
N THR A 126 -30.17 -3.26 -7.14
CA THR A 126 -31.44 -2.53 -7.14
C THR A 126 -31.31 -1.07 -6.71
N GLY A 127 -30.09 -0.63 -6.39
CA GLY A 127 -29.78 0.73 -5.99
C GLY A 127 -29.71 1.71 -7.16
N LEU A 128 -29.56 2.99 -6.82
CA LEU A 128 -29.37 4.06 -7.79
C LEU A 128 -27.87 4.35 -7.94
N ALA A 129 -27.31 4.06 -9.13
CA ALA A 129 -25.96 4.49 -9.46
C ALA A 129 -25.86 6.03 -9.40
N LEU A 130 -24.76 6.53 -8.84
CA LEU A 130 -24.49 7.96 -8.71
C LEU A 130 -23.50 8.42 -9.80
N ALA A 131 -22.79 9.53 -9.59
CA ALA A 131 -21.93 10.13 -10.61
C ALA A 131 -20.76 9.23 -11.04
N TYR A 132 -20.30 8.34 -10.15
CA TYR A 132 -19.30 7.32 -10.45
C TYR A 132 -19.91 5.93 -10.33
N ALA A 133 -19.55 5.01 -11.23
CA ALA A 133 -20.12 3.65 -11.28
C ALA A 133 -19.85 2.85 -9.98
N GLU A 134 -18.80 3.21 -9.26
CA GLU A 134 -18.46 2.65 -7.94
C GLU A 134 -19.39 3.10 -6.81
N ALA A 135 -20.08 4.22 -6.93
CA ALA A 135 -20.94 4.77 -5.88
C ALA A 135 -22.41 4.47 -6.17
N VAL A 136 -23.08 3.78 -5.25
CA VAL A 136 -24.48 3.39 -5.40
C VAL A 136 -25.26 3.77 -4.15
N ARG A 137 -26.33 4.55 -4.32
CA ARG A 137 -27.29 4.84 -3.26
C ARG A 137 -28.28 3.68 -3.12
N LEU A 138 -28.34 3.10 -1.94
CA LEU A 138 -29.19 1.95 -1.64
C LEU A 138 -30.64 2.43 -1.43
N THR A 139 -31.54 2.11 -2.35
CA THR A 139 -32.95 2.57 -2.31
C THR A 139 -33.89 1.53 -1.71
N HIS A 140 -33.68 0.25 -2.03
CA HIS A 140 -34.55 -0.87 -1.65
C HIS A 140 -33.80 -1.95 -0.86
N ALA A 141 -32.84 -1.55 -0.02
CA ALA A 141 -32.03 -2.50 0.73
C ALA A 141 -32.89 -3.44 1.60
N SER A 142 -32.53 -4.72 1.57
CA SER A 142 -33.11 -5.82 2.34
C SER A 142 -33.02 -5.59 3.84
N ASN A 143 -31.93 -4.98 4.32
CA ASN A 143 -31.87 -4.37 5.65
C ASN A 143 -32.30 -2.90 5.56
N PRO A 144 -33.43 -2.50 6.19
CA PRO A 144 -33.92 -1.12 6.14
C PRO A 144 -32.92 -0.07 6.66
N GLN A 145 -31.98 -0.45 7.54
CA GLN A 145 -30.96 0.47 8.06
C GLN A 145 -30.00 0.99 6.99
N PHE A 146 -29.84 0.25 5.89
CA PHE A 146 -28.96 0.67 4.78
C PHE A 146 -29.66 1.57 3.76
N ARG A 147 -30.99 1.76 3.85
CA ARG A 147 -31.72 2.57 2.88
C ARG A 147 -31.30 4.04 2.98
N GLY A 148 -30.97 4.63 1.85
CA GLY A 148 -30.44 5.99 1.74
C GLY A 148 -28.93 6.09 1.86
N GLU A 149 -28.24 5.05 2.35
CA GLU A 149 -26.77 5.04 2.39
C GLU A 149 -26.17 4.94 0.99
N VAL A 150 -24.97 5.48 0.82
CA VAL A 150 -24.14 5.29 -0.37
C VAL A 150 -23.08 4.25 -0.07
N ASP A 151 -23.10 3.15 -0.82
CA ASP A 151 -22.02 2.17 -0.83
C ASP A 151 -21.04 2.51 -1.97
N ASP A 152 -19.77 2.65 -1.59
CA ASP A 152 -18.66 2.86 -2.52
C ASP A 152 -17.47 1.99 -2.11
N LYS A 153 -16.92 1.26 -3.07
CA LYS A 153 -15.78 0.36 -2.90
C LYS A 153 -14.56 1.07 -2.29
N TYR A 154 -14.39 2.37 -2.55
CA TYR A 154 -13.30 3.21 -2.04
C TYR A 154 -13.46 3.61 -0.56
N GLN A 155 -14.67 3.53 0.02
CA GLN A 155 -14.88 3.77 1.45
C GLN A 155 -14.08 2.83 2.33
N TYR A 156 -13.73 1.66 1.80
CA TYR A 156 -13.01 0.59 2.49
C TYR A 156 -11.51 0.55 2.09
N ALA A 157 -10.98 1.59 1.45
CA ALA A 157 -9.54 1.69 1.19
C ALA A 157 -8.76 2.01 2.47
N MET A 158 -7.57 1.44 2.64
CA MET A 158 -6.71 1.72 3.80
C MET A 158 -5.31 2.09 3.38
N GLU A 159 -4.68 2.95 4.19
CA GLU A 159 -3.25 3.25 4.07
C GLU A 159 -2.42 2.00 4.36
N SER A 160 -1.34 1.81 3.63
CA SER A 160 -0.51 0.61 3.72
C SER A 160 0.05 0.36 5.12
N LYS A 161 0.37 1.41 5.88
CA LYS A 161 0.83 1.29 7.27
C LYS A 161 -0.19 0.68 8.24
N ASP A 162 -1.48 0.86 7.96
CA ASP A 162 -2.58 0.43 8.85
C ASP A 162 -3.24 -0.87 8.36
N ASN A 163 -3.12 -1.20 7.08
CA ASN A 163 -3.68 -2.42 6.46
C ASN A 163 -2.86 -3.67 6.84
N LYS A 164 -3.07 -4.17 8.05
CA LYS A 164 -2.39 -5.36 8.61
C LYS A 164 -3.28 -6.58 8.67
N VAL A 165 -4.55 -6.40 9.03
CA VAL A 165 -5.53 -7.48 9.16
C VAL A 165 -6.89 -6.98 8.73
N GLN A 166 -7.59 -7.78 7.94
CA GLN A 166 -8.93 -7.48 7.46
C GLN A 166 -9.69 -8.76 7.18
N GLY A 167 -11.01 -8.71 7.31
CA GLY A 167 -11.79 -9.93 7.17
C GLY A 167 -13.28 -9.73 7.20
N TRP A 168 -13.94 -10.89 7.18
CA TRP A 168 -15.38 -11.00 7.24
C TRP A 168 -15.79 -12.07 8.24
N ILE A 169 -16.92 -11.84 8.89
CA ILE A 169 -17.49 -12.74 9.89
C ILE A 169 -18.84 -13.27 9.39
N SER A 170 -18.99 -14.57 9.55
CA SER A 170 -20.25 -15.31 9.43
C SER A 170 -20.75 -15.58 10.84
N GLN A 171 -22.04 -15.37 11.08
CA GLN A 171 -22.68 -15.69 12.37
C GLN A 171 -23.15 -17.14 12.43
N ASP A 172 -23.46 -17.75 11.28
CA ASP A 172 -23.94 -19.14 11.21
C ASP A 172 -23.26 -19.92 10.05
N PRO A 173 -22.31 -20.83 10.36
CA PRO A 173 -21.68 -20.99 11.67
C PRO A 173 -20.85 -19.73 12.03
N ALA A 174 -20.57 -19.56 13.32
CA ALA A 174 -19.70 -18.51 13.83
C ALA A 174 -18.25 -18.74 13.35
N VAL A 175 -17.86 -18.11 12.24
CA VAL A 175 -16.54 -18.27 11.63
C VAL A 175 -16.08 -16.96 10.99
N GLY A 176 -14.80 -16.64 11.16
CA GLY A 176 -14.13 -15.52 10.49
C GLY A 176 -13.27 -16.00 9.32
N PHE A 177 -13.17 -15.18 8.28
CA PHE A 177 -12.13 -15.29 7.27
C PHE A 177 -11.28 -14.02 7.33
N TRP A 178 -9.97 -14.18 7.54
CA TRP A 178 -9.05 -13.07 7.75
C TRP A 178 -7.88 -13.14 6.75
N MET A 179 -7.56 -12.00 6.15
CA MET A 179 -6.32 -11.77 5.41
C MET A 179 -5.36 -11.01 6.33
N ILE A 180 -4.19 -11.57 6.56
CA ILE A 180 -3.14 -10.98 7.41
C ILE A 180 -1.96 -10.64 6.51
N THR A 181 -1.52 -9.38 6.57
CA THR A 181 -0.35 -8.88 5.83
C THR A 181 0.76 -8.54 6.82
N PRO A 182 1.71 -9.48 7.07
CA PRO A 182 2.74 -9.32 8.11
C PRO A 182 3.92 -8.43 7.69
N SER A 183 4.05 -8.12 6.39
CA SER A 183 5.01 -7.14 5.89
C SER A 183 4.40 -6.33 4.76
N GLN A 184 4.83 -5.08 4.63
CA GLN A 184 4.45 -4.21 3.53
C GLN A 184 5.56 -4.03 2.49
N GLU A 185 6.67 -4.76 2.62
CA GLU A 185 7.86 -4.45 1.83
C GLU A 185 7.72 -4.66 0.32
N PHE A 186 6.79 -5.53 -0.08
CA PHE A 186 6.44 -5.74 -1.49
C PHE A 186 5.52 -4.65 -2.06
N ARG A 187 4.86 -3.85 -1.19
CA ARG A 187 3.94 -2.79 -1.62
C ARG A 187 4.70 -1.58 -2.15
N SER A 188 4.02 -0.83 -3.01
CA SER A 188 4.58 0.35 -3.70
C SER A 188 3.95 1.64 -3.16
N GLY A 189 4.66 2.76 -3.25
CA GLY A 189 4.14 4.09 -2.86
C GLY A 189 4.20 4.43 -1.36
N GLY A 190 4.91 3.62 -0.58
CA GLY A 190 5.20 3.85 0.84
C GLY A 190 3.99 3.81 1.79
N PRO A 191 4.14 4.29 3.04
CA PRO A 191 3.24 3.95 4.14
C PRO A 191 1.84 4.58 4.01
N LEU A 192 1.74 5.71 3.33
CA LEU A 192 0.49 6.46 3.14
C LEU A 192 -0.28 6.03 1.88
N LYS A 193 0.29 5.17 1.02
CA LYS A 193 -0.41 4.67 -0.16
C LYS A 193 -1.68 3.95 0.27
N GLN A 194 -2.81 4.42 -0.25
CA GLN A 194 -4.13 3.84 -0.02
C GLN A 194 -4.46 2.79 -1.07
N ASP A 195 -5.03 1.68 -0.60
CA ASP A 195 -5.48 0.60 -1.46
C ASP A 195 -6.72 -0.11 -0.93
N LEU A 196 -7.42 -0.79 -1.84
CA LEU A 196 -8.67 -1.49 -1.55
C LEU A 196 -8.44 -2.68 -0.63
N THR A 197 -9.34 -2.88 0.34
CA THR A 197 -9.30 -4.01 1.27
C THR A 197 -10.50 -4.95 1.12
N SER A 198 -11.70 -4.39 1.00
CA SER A 198 -12.95 -5.14 1.07
C SER A 198 -14.07 -4.43 0.31
N HIS A 199 -15.02 -5.20 -0.25
CA HIS A 199 -16.18 -4.67 -0.99
C HIS A 199 -17.45 -5.48 -0.72
N VAL A 200 -18.61 -4.90 -1.08
CA VAL A 200 -19.88 -5.65 -1.18
C VAL A 200 -19.70 -6.92 -2.02
N GLY A 201 -20.33 -8.02 -1.59
CA GLY A 201 -20.15 -9.35 -2.19
C GLY A 201 -19.17 -10.24 -1.42
N PRO A 202 -19.23 -10.14 -0.08
CA PRO A 202 -18.11 -10.32 0.85
C PRO A 202 -16.76 -10.59 0.19
N ILE A 203 -16.19 -9.54 -0.40
CA ILE A 203 -14.94 -9.60 -1.15
C ILE A 203 -13.80 -9.15 -0.23
N ILE A 204 -12.69 -9.87 -0.24
CA ILE A 204 -11.44 -9.47 0.40
C ILE A 204 -10.37 -9.33 -0.69
N LEU A 205 -9.63 -8.23 -0.65
CA LEU A 205 -8.55 -7.90 -1.57
C LEU A 205 -7.23 -7.77 -0.80
N SER A 206 -6.16 -8.27 -1.40
CA SER A 206 -4.79 -7.95 -1.01
C SER A 206 -4.09 -7.34 -2.21
N MET A 207 -3.91 -6.02 -2.19
CA MET A 207 -3.25 -5.27 -3.25
C MET A 207 -1.74 -5.29 -3.04
N PHE A 208 -0.99 -5.59 -4.11
CA PHE A 208 0.47 -5.54 -4.10
C PHE A 208 0.95 -4.23 -4.72
N THR A 209 0.37 -3.89 -5.86
CA THR A 209 0.57 -2.60 -6.54
C THR A 209 -0.74 -2.18 -7.22
N SER A 210 -0.99 -0.89 -7.31
CA SER A 210 -2.13 -0.33 -8.01
C SER A 210 -1.93 1.15 -8.34
N THR A 211 -2.65 1.61 -9.36
CA THR A 211 -2.78 3.03 -9.70
C THR A 211 -3.78 3.79 -8.81
N HIS A 212 -4.46 3.13 -7.86
CA HIS A 212 -5.45 3.80 -7.00
C HIS A 212 -4.78 4.91 -6.17
N TYR A 213 -5.38 6.10 -6.14
CA TYR A 213 -4.92 7.29 -5.39
C TYR A 213 -3.56 7.90 -5.82
N THR A 214 -2.81 7.26 -6.72
CA THR A 214 -1.53 7.78 -7.23
C THR A 214 -1.53 8.02 -8.74
N GLY A 215 -2.42 7.36 -9.49
CA GLY A 215 -2.49 7.47 -10.95
C GLY A 215 -1.41 6.64 -11.67
N MET A 216 -1.24 6.92 -12.97
CA MET A 216 -0.34 6.19 -13.87
C MET A 216 1.16 6.42 -13.60
N GLU A 217 1.50 7.30 -12.65
CA GLU A 217 2.88 7.55 -12.26
C GLU A 217 3.48 6.39 -11.43
N LEU A 218 2.65 5.70 -10.64
CA LEU A 218 3.06 4.53 -9.85
C LEU A 218 2.92 3.20 -10.62
N ASP A 219 2.38 3.26 -11.83
CA ASP A 219 2.22 2.09 -12.68
C ASP A 219 3.57 1.39 -12.91
N THR A 220 3.54 0.05 -12.95
CA THR A 220 4.76 -0.76 -13.03
C THR A 220 5.07 -1.05 -14.49
N LYS A 221 5.87 -0.17 -15.09
CA LYS A 221 6.17 -0.16 -16.53
C LYS A 221 7.49 -0.87 -16.83
N TYR A 222 7.44 -1.85 -17.72
CA TYR A 222 8.63 -2.52 -18.24
C TYR A 222 8.92 -2.10 -19.67
N ARG A 223 10.15 -1.68 -19.95
CA ARG A 223 10.57 -1.18 -21.25
C ARG A 223 11.88 -1.80 -21.71
N HIS A 224 12.04 -1.86 -23.03
CA HIS A 224 13.30 -2.21 -23.70
C HIS A 224 13.89 -3.55 -23.26
N GLY A 225 13.02 -4.54 -23.01
CA GLY A 225 13.47 -5.88 -22.64
C GLY A 225 14.06 -5.97 -21.23
N GLU A 226 13.76 -5.04 -20.33
CA GLU A 226 14.30 -5.11 -18.97
C GLU A 226 13.88 -6.39 -18.23
N ALA A 227 14.88 -7.04 -17.62
CA ALA A 227 14.65 -8.15 -16.70
C ALA A 227 14.19 -7.62 -15.35
N TRP A 228 13.32 -8.37 -14.68
CA TRP A 228 12.81 -7.99 -13.37
C TRP A 228 12.34 -9.23 -12.61
N LYS A 229 12.57 -9.25 -11.31
CA LYS A 229 12.04 -10.29 -10.43
C LYS A 229 11.60 -9.64 -9.12
N LYS A 230 10.37 -9.92 -8.69
CA LYS A 230 9.87 -9.49 -7.39
C LYS A 230 9.02 -10.58 -6.77
N MET A 231 9.19 -10.72 -5.46
CA MET A 231 8.34 -11.56 -4.63
C MET A 231 7.32 -10.68 -3.90
N SER A 232 6.04 -11.07 -3.97
CA SER A 232 4.93 -10.19 -3.57
C SER A 232 4.34 -10.50 -2.20
N THR A 233 5.10 -11.11 -1.30
CA THR A 233 4.74 -11.28 0.12
C THR A 233 6.03 -11.54 0.90
N GLU A 234 6.17 -10.94 2.09
CA GLU A 234 7.31 -11.22 2.95
C GLU A 234 6.97 -11.14 4.44
N GLU A 235 7.80 -11.76 5.28
CA GLU A 235 7.60 -11.88 6.72
C GLU A 235 8.54 -10.93 7.47
N SER A 236 8.03 -9.83 7.97
CA SER A 236 8.82 -8.97 8.87
C SER A 236 8.66 -9.31 10.36
N GLN A 237 8.34 -10.59 10.67
CA GLN A 237 8.03 -11.25 11.96
C GLN A 237 6.53 -11.59 12.14
N TRP A 238 6.18 -12.86 11.86
CA TRP A 238 5.20 -13.72 12.56
C TRP A 238 4.92 -15.00 11.74
N PRO A 239 5.00 -16.24 12.29
CA PRO A 239 5.72 -16.68 13.49
C PRO A 239 6.90 -17.64 13.20
N TYR A 240 7.36 -17.85 11.96
CA TYR A 240 8.31 -18.95 11.70
C TYR A 240 9.52 -18.55 10.87
N ASN A 241 10.70 -18.61 11.50
CA ASN A 241 11.92 -18.88 10.74
C ASN A 241 11.71 -20.19 9.96
N ASN A 242 12.14 -20.24 8.70
CA ASN A 242 11.98 -21.39 7.80
C ASN A 242 10.54 -21.66 7.33
N LEU A 243 9.71 -20.62 7.16
CA LEU A 243 8.38 -20.77 6.55
C LEU A 243 8.48 -21.45 5.17
N THR A 244 9.46 -21.07 4.35
CA THR A 244 9.66 -21.62 3.01
C THR A 244 11.09 -22.10 2.81
N SER A 245 11.24 -23.05 1.89
CA SER A 245 12.53 -23.52 1.35
C SER A 245 13.07 -22.67 0.20
N SER A 246 12.32 -21.66 -0.28
CA SER A 246 12.74 -20.84 -1.42
C SER A 246 13.95 -19.96 -1.12
N GLU A 247 14.99 -20.02 -1.96
CA GLU A 247 16.18 -19.16 -1.85
C GLU A 247 15.88 -17.69 -2.15
N ASP A 248 14.82 -17.41 -2.93
CA ASP A 248 14.34 -16.06 -3.21
C ASP A 248 13.74 -15.37 -1.96
N PHE A 249 13.56 -16.14 -0.88
CA PHE A 249 13.13 -15.68 0.43
C PHE A 249 14.31 -15.68 1.40
N PRO A 250 15.05 -14.56 1.55
CA PRO A 250 16.11 -14.49 2.53
C PRO A 250 15.50 -14.59 3.94
N SER A 251 15.97 -15.57 4.71
CA SER A 251 15.61 -15.75 6.11
C SER A 251 16.05 -14.54 6.96
N ALA A 252 15.51 -14.42 8.17
CA ALA A 252 15.76 -13.27 9.04
C ALA A 252 17.27 -13.04 9.32
N ASP A 253 18.06 -14.12 9.39
CA ASP A 253 19.52 -14.11 9.57
C ASP A 253 20.29 -13.68 8.32
N LYS A 254 19.65 -13.60 7.15
CA LYS A 254 20.24 -13.07 5.90
C LYS A 254 19.88 -11.61 5.66
N ARG A 255 19.27 -10.94 6.63
CA ARG A 255 18.76 -9.56 6.53
C ARG A 255 19.50 -8.64 7.49
N GLY A 256 19.59 -7.37 7.10
CA GLY A 256 20.21 -6.35 7.93
C GLY A 256 19.21 -5.44 8.62
N ALA A 257 19.74 -4.40 9.24
CA ALA A 257 18.97 -3.34 9.87
C ALA A 257 19.71 -2.01 9.74
N VAL A 258 18.97 -0.91 9.74
CA VAL A 258 19.50 0.44 9.91
C VAL A 258 18.82 1.06 11.13
N SER A 259 19.59 1.77 11.95
CA SER A 259 19.06 2.56 13.05
C SER A 259 19.74 3.92 13.04
N GLY A 260 19.12 4.89 13.68
CA GLY A 260 19.68 6.23 13.73
C GLY A 260 18.76 7.19 14.47
N GLN A 261 19.05 8.48 14.35
CA GLN A 261 18.23 9.57 14.85
C GLN A 261 18.06 10.64 13.78
N LEU A 262 16.81 11.03 13.57
CA LEU A 262 16.46 12.11 12.67
C LEU A 262 16.18 13.41 13.42
N VAL A 263 16.84 14.48 12.99
CA VAL A 263 16.61 15.85 13.46
C VAL A 263 16.38 16.79 12.28
N ILE A 264 15.69 17.89 12.54
CA ILE A 264 15.25 18.85 11.54
C ILE A 264 15.95 20.17 11.81
N ARG A 265 16.52 20.74 10.77
CA ARG A 265 17.09 22.07 10.77
C ARG A 265 16.33 22.93 9.76
N ASP A 266 15.51 23.84 10.28
CA ASP A 266 14.84 24.84 9.46
C ASP A 266 15.03 26.19 10.13
N PRO A 267 16.03 26.99 9.70
CA PRO A 267 16.31 28.30 10.28
C PRO A 267 15.16 29.31 10.14
N HIS A 268 14.19 29.06 9.25
CA HIS A 268 13.03 29.93 9.08
C HIS A 268 11.87 29.58 10.00
N MET A 269 11.81 28.33 10.48
CA MET A 269 10.79 27.88 11.43
C MET A 269 11.32 27.80 12.87
N PHE A 270 12.61 27.56 13.06
CA PHE A 270 13.19 27.22 14.35
C PHE A 270 14.58 27.84 14.53
N ASP A 271 14.81 28.44 15.70
CA ASP A 271 16.14 28.94 16.10
C ASP A 271 17.12 27.82 16.47
N SER A 272 16.65 26.57 16.55
CA SER A 272 17.41 25.40 17.01
C SER A 272 16.97 24.13 16.29
N LEU A 273 17.82 23.10 16.31
CA LEU A 273 17.49 21.76 15.83
C LEU A 273 16.24 21.23 16.56
N LYS A 274 15.31 20.65 15.80
CA LYS A 274 14.12 19.99 16.34
C LYS A 274 14.18 18.50 16.12
N TRP A 275 13.68 17.72 17.08
CA TRP A 275 13.53 16.27 16.87
C TRP A 275 12.46 16.00 15.82
N ALA A 276 12.75 15.10 14.89
CA ALA A 276 11.77 14.59 13.93
C ALA A 276 10.82 13.60 14.62
N SER A 277 10.06 14.11 15.57
CA SER A 277 9.18 13.34 16.45
C SER A 277 8.16 12.59 15.59
N TYR A 278 8.11 11.27 15.74
CA TYR A 278 7.13 10.44 15.03
C TYR A 278 7.20 10.46 13.51
N ALA A 279 8.34 10.88 12.95
CA ALA A 279 8.61 10.82 11.52
C ALA A 279 8.45 9.41 10.97
N TYR A 280 7.93 9.30 9.75
CA TYR A 280 8.02 8.07 8.96
C TYR A 280 9.36 8.08 8.25
N ILE A 281 10.14 7.03 8.45
CA ILE A 281 11.49 6.90 7.90
C ILE A 281 11.54 5.57 7.16
N GLY A 282 12.08 5.57 5.95
CA GLY A 282 12.10 4.37 5.14
C GLY A 282 13.29 4.24 4.21
N LEU A 283 13.54 3.00 3.81
CA LEU A 283 14.51 2.64 2.78
C LEU A 283 13.76 2.26 1.51
N ALA A 284 14.17 2.81 0.38
CA ALA A 284 13.69 2.43 -0.93
C ALA A 284 14.85 2.51 -1.95
N ALA A 285 14.58 2.11 -3.19
CA ALA A 285 15.57 2.16 -4.26
C ALA A 285 16.24 3.55 -4.34
N PRO A 286 17.56 3.61 -4.62
CA PRO A 286 18.25 4.88 -4.79
C PRO A 286 17.63 5.69 -5.92
N GLY A 287 17.47 7.00 -5.70
CA GLY A 287 16.79 7.87 -6.67
C GLY A 287 16.75 9.33 -6.24
N PRO A 288 16.13 10.21 -7.05
CA PRO A 288 15.89 11.59 -6.67
C PRO A 288 14.90 11.68 -5.49
N VAL A 289 14.80 12.85 -4.86
CA VAL A 289 13.81 13.11 -3.80
C VAL A 289 12.41 12.77 -4.30
N GLY A 290 11.62 12.07 -3.49
CA GLY A 290 10.25 11.64 -3.85
C GLY A 290 10.14 10.43 -4.77
N SER A 291 11.24 9.87 -5.28
CA SER A 291 11.16 8.71 -6.19
C SER A 291 10.51 7.49 -5.55
N TRP A 292 10.62 7.32 -4.24
CA TRP A 292 9.98 6.23 -3.49
C TRP A 292 8.45 6.23 -3.60
N GLN A 293 7.83 7.38 -3.88
CA GLN A 293 6.37 7.49 -4.01
C GLN A 293 5.84 6.88 -5.31
N ILE A 294 6.72 6.76 -6.31
CA ILE A 294 6.40 6.28 -7.67
C ILE A 294 7.20 5.03 -8.06
N ASP A 295 8.17 4.61 -7.25
CA ASP A 295 8.86 3.33 -7.45
C ASP A 295 7.96 2.14 -7.07
N SER A 296 7.66 1.32 -8.07
CA SER A 296 6.86 0.11 -7.94
C SER A 296 7.65 -1.19 -8.19
N LYS A 297 8.90 -1.07 -8.66
CA LYS A 297 9.75 -2.21 -9.02
C LYS A 297 10.55 -2.73 -7.83
N GLY A 298 10.99 -1.82 -6.94
CA GLY A 298 11.80 -2.15 -5.77
C GLY A 298 10.99 -2.61 -4.54
N TYR A 299 11.72 -2.96 -3.48
CA TYR A 299 11.20 -3.17 -2.14
C TYR A 299 11.31 -1.88 -1.32
N GLN A 300 10.37 -1.66 -0.41
CA GLN A 300 10.40 -0.51 0.48
C GLN A 300 10.22 -0.90 1.95
N PHE A 301 10.96 -0.29 2.86
CA PHE A 301 10.91 -0.61 4.28
C PHE A 301 10.64 0.65 5.07
N TRP A 302 9.66 0.64 5.96
CA TRP A 302 9.23 1.85 6.67
C TRP A 302 9.08 1.60 8.17
N THR A 303 9.47 2.58 8.97
CA THR A 303 9.26 2.61 10.42
C THR A 303 8.80 3.99 10.86
N ARG A 304 8.26 4.06 12.07
CA ARG A 304 7.91 5.34 12.71
C ARG A 304 8.93 5.63 13.81
N ALA A 305 9.57 6.80 13.73
CA ALA A 305 10.51 7.25 14.73
C ALA A 305 9.84 7.47 16.09
N ALA A 306 10.63 7.39 17.16
CA ALA A 306 10.20 7.75 18.51
C ALA A 306 10.02 9.27 18.65
N SER A 307 9.59 9.70 19.84
CA SER A 307 9.40 11.12 20.18
C SER A 307 10.66 11.98 20.08
N ARG A 308 11.86 11.37 20.05
CA ARG A 308 13.14 12.06 19.86
C ARG A 308 13.76 11.84 18.48
N GLY A 309 13.00 11.32 17.52
CA GLY A 309 13.49 11.03 16.17
C GLY A 309 14.36 9.78 16.04
N HIS A 310 14.58 9.03 17.13
CA HIS A 310 15.27 7.73 17.05
C HIS A 310 14.43 6.71 16.29
N PHE A 311 15.05 5.94 15.42
CA PHE A 311 14.38 4.93 14.62
C PHE A 311 15.23 3.67 14.45
N SER A 312 14.56 2.57 14.11
CA SER A 312 15.18 1.31 13.72
C SER A 312 14.30 0.66 12.66
N ILE A 313 14.88 0.36 11.50
CA ILE A 313 14.29 -0.43 10.42
C ILE A 313 15.03 -1.77 10.42
N LYS A 314 14.31 -2.84 10.75
CA LYS A 314 14.85 -4.19 10.89
C LYS A 314 14.37 -5.07 9.73
N ASN A 315 15.00 -6.24 9.58
CA ASN A 315 14.63 -7.26 8.59
C ASN A 315 14.69 -6.72 7.14
N VAL A 316 15.64 -5.84 6.87
CA VAL A 316 15.82 -5.23 5.56
C VAL A 316 16.59 -6.18 4.65
N ARG A 317 16.11 -6.38 3.42
CA ARG A 317 16.83 -7.16 2.40
C ARG A 317 18.22 -6.55 2.19
N VAL A 318 19.21 -7.41 1.94
CA VAL A 318 20.55 -6.97 1.52
C VAL A 318 20.43 -6.19 0.22
N GLY A 319 21.11 -5.06 0.15
CA GLY A 319 21.02 -4.19 -1.01
C GLY A 319 21.41 -2.76 -0.72
N ASP A 320 21.27 -1.95 -1.76
CA ASP A 320 21.69 -0.57 -1.83
C ASP A 320 20.44 0.32 -1.83
N TYR A 321 20.34 1.24 -0.88
CA TYR A 321 19.14 2.04 -0.63
C TYR A 321 19.46 3.52 -0.43
N ASN A 322 18.50 4.40 -0.66
CA ASN A 322 18.49 5.71 0.00
C ASN A 322 17.52 5.69 1.18
N LEU A 323 17.84 6.48 2.21
CA LEU A 323 16.92 6.72 3.32
C LEU A 323 16.03 7.91 2.98
N TYR A 324 14.73 7.73 3.08
CA TYR A 324 13.73 8.75 2.91
C TYR A 324 13.02 9.02 4.22
N ALA A 325 12.43 10.20 4.36
CA ALA A 325 11.63 10.54 5.52
C ALA A 325 10.46 11.46 5.18
N TRP A 326 9.43 11.37 6.00
CA TRP A 326 8.35 12.34 6.05
C TRP A 326 8.03 12.61 7.50
N VAL A 327 7.92 13.89 7.88
CA VAL A 327 7.71 14.29 9.26
C VAL A 327 6.31 14.87 9.43
N PRO A 328 5.44 14.25 10.26
CA PRO A 328 4.11 14.79 10.53
C PRO A 328 4.15 16.25 10.94
N GLY A 329 3.32 17.06 10.29
CA GLY A 329 3.22 18.49 10.54
C GLY A 329 4.36 19.31 9.95
N ILE A 330 5.38 18.74 9.31
CA ILE A 330 6.45 19.51 8.66
C ILE A 330 6.42 19.20 7.17
N ILE A 331 6.27 20.25 6.37
CA ILE A 331 6.19 20.14 4.91
C ILE A 331 7.56 19.70 4.35
N GLY A 332 7.51 18.78 3.40
CA GLY A 332 8.69 18.29 2.69
C GLY A 332 8.72 16.77 2.59
N ASP A 333 9.35 16.29 1.52
CA ASP A 333 9.83 14.93 1.40
C ASP A 333 11.35 14.97 1.48
N TYR A 334 11.90 14.06 2.26
CA TYR A 334 13.23 14.15 2.80
C TYR A 334 14.06 12.96 2.34
N LYS A 335 15.30 13.20 1.93
CA LYS A 335 16.23 12.15 1.48
C LYS A 335 17.59 12.34 2.13
N HIS A 336 18.19 11.24 2.59
CA HIS A 336 19.61 11.18 2.90
C HIS A 336 20.42 10.98 1.61
N GLU A 337 21.33 11.91 1.31
CA GLU A 337 22.09 11.90 0.06
C GLU A 337 22.98 10.66 -0.09
N ALA A 338 23.60 10.22 1.00
CA ALA A 338 24.42 9.03 0.96
C ALA A 338 23.55 7.77 0.78
N LYS A 339 24.07 6.86 -0.03
CA LYS A 339 23.51 5.53 -0.16
C LYS A 339 23.82 4.73 1.11
N ILE A 340 22.83 3.97 1.57
CA ILE A 340 22.96 3.02 2.68
C ILE A 340 23.01 1.62 2.07
N THR A 341 24.12 0.92 2.30
CA THR A 341 24.28 -0.49 1.93
C THR A 341 23.93 -1.36 3.12
N ILE A 342 22.94 -2.22 2.95
CA ILE A 342 22.52 -3.21 3.94
C ILE A 342 23.23 -4.52 3.64
N THR A 343 23.99 -5.03 4.61
CA THR A 343 24.68 -6.33 4.53
C THR A 343 24.08 -7.34 5.52
N PRO A 344 24.33 -8.66 5.35
CA PRO A 344 23.94 -9.65 6.35
C PRO A 344 24.56 -9.34 7.73
N PRO A 345 23.93 -9.79 8.84
CA PRO A 345 24.49 -9.67 10.18
C PRO A 345 25.76 -10.52 10.27
N GLY A 346 26.93 -9.88 10.25
CA GLY A 346 28.22 -10.56 10.27
C GLY A 346 29.37 -9.80 9.62
N ILE A 347 29.08 -8.81 8.77
CA ILE A 347 30.08 -7.85 8.29
C ILE A 347 29.92 -6.56 9.10
N PRO A 348 30.80 -6.27 10.09
CA PRO A 348 30.69 -5.05 10.86
C PRO A 348 31.14 -3.87 10.00
N ASP A 349 30.19 -3.11 9.45
CA ASP A 349 30.48 -1.74 9.05
C ASP A 349 30.56 -0.89 10.33
N ARG A 350 31.79 -0.65 10.80
CA ARG A 350 32.10 0.19 11.96
C ARG A 350 32.17 1.68 11.61
N SER A 351 31.54 2.14 10.53
CA SER A 351 31.48 3.57 10.25
C SER A 351 30.26 4.20 10.94
N ARG A 352 30.40 4.52 12.23
CA ARG A 352 29.57 5.56 12.86
C ARG A 352 29.88 6.85 12.11
N ARG A 353 28.96 7.29 11.24
CA ARG A 353 29.11 8.53 10.48
C ARG A 353 28.05 9.51 10.95
N GLU A 354 28.48 10.47 11.77
CA GLU A 354 27.70 11.68 12.02
C GLU A 354 27.74 12.51 10.73
N LEU A 355 26.60 12.68 10.05
CA LEU A 355 26.55 13.38 8.77
C LEU A 355 25.55 14.54 8.82
N LEU A 356 26.13 15.73 8.91
CA LEU A 356 25.47 17.03 8.76
C LEU A 356 25.12 17.23 7.27
N ALA A 357 23.82 17.34 6.92
CA ALA A 357 23.46 17.98 5.65
C ALA A 357 23.09 19.46 5.87
N ALA A 358 23.54 20.25 4.92
CA ALA A 358 23.47 21.71 4.89
C ALA A 358 22.05 22.20 4.57
N SER A 359 21.89 23.52 4.49
CA SER A 359 20.63 24.18 4.16
C SER A 359 20.51 24.40 2.65
N SER A 360 19.31 24.24 2.10
CA SER A 360 18.89 24.95 0.90
C SER A 360 17.75 25.91 1.24
N SER A 361 18.00 27.20 1.02
CA SER A 361 17.03 28.29 1.02
C SER A 361 16.23 28.27 -0.27
N HIS A 362 14.89 28.28 -0.20
CA HIS A 362 14.01 29.07 -1.08
C HIS A 362 12.53 28.99 -0.63
N HIS A 363 11.78 30.03 -1.02
CA HIS A 363 10.53 30.47 -0.42
C HIS A 363 9.29 29.76 -0.96
N LEU A 364 8.62 28.99 -0.10
CA LEU A 364 7.15 28.84 -0.09
C LEU A 364 6.70 28.59 1.37
N ARG A 365 5.87 29.49 1.93
CA ARG A 365 5.14 29.23 3.18
C ARG A 365 3.82 28.55 2.80
N GLN A 366 3.67 27.29 3.15
CA GLN A 366 2.36 26.65 3.22
C GLN A 366 2.10 26.31 4.68
N GLN A 367 0.87 26.47 5.15
CA GLN A 367 0.54 26.17 6.55
C GLN A 367 0.72 24.67 6.82
N GLN A 368 1.24 24.34 8.00
CA GLN A 368 1.26 22.98 8.54
C GLN A 368 -0.20 22.53 8.73
N LEU A 369 -0.71 21.80 7.75
CA LEU A 369 -2.15 21.65 7.53
C LEU A 369 -2.74 20.33 8.07
N PHE A 370 -1.95 19.53 8.79
CA PHE A 370 -2.37 18.20 9.20
C PHE A 370 -2.08 17.97 10.66
N ASN A 371 -3.03 18.34 11.51
CA ASN A 371 -3.27 17.69 12.80
C ASN A 371 -4.70 18.03 13.24
N ASN A 372 -5.57 17.02 13.23
CA ASN A 372 -6.99 17.04 13.64
C ASN A 372 -8.04 17.45 12.60
N LEU A 373 -8.15 16.66 11.53
CA LEU A 373 -9.41 16.51 10.80
C LEU A 373 -10.07 15.22 11.31
N THR A 374 -11.35 15.29 11.71
CA THR A 374 -12.16 14.14 12.15
C THR A 374 -11.89 12.94 11.25
N LYS A 375 -11.17 11.93 11.79
CA LYS A 375 -10.27 10.99 11.10
C LYS A 375 -10.77 10.28 9.83
N GLN A 376 -12.07 10.33 9.50
CA GLN A 376 -12.67 9.54 8.43
C GLN A 376 -13.76 10.28 7.62
N ARG A 377 -13.98 11.59 7.82
CA ARG A 377 -15.07 12.30 7.12
C ARG A 377 -14.91 12.32 5.60
N TYR A 378 -13.68 12.37 5.08
CA TYR A 378 -13.36 12.35 3.64
C TYR A 378 -13.93 11.13 2.89
N ARG A 379 -14.36 10.07 3.60
CA ARG A 379 -14.95 8.86 3.02
C ARG A 379 -16.44 9.01 2.66
N GLN A 380 -17.08 10.11 3.02
CA GLN A 380 -18.51 10.32 2.75
C GLN A 380 -18.71 10.86 1.33
N TYR A 381 -19.43 10.10 0.50
CA TYR A 381 -19.83 10.54 -0.83
C TYR A 381 -20.74 11.77 -0.74
N GLY A 382 -20.58 12.73 -1.65
CA GLY A 382 -21.46 13.89 -1.76
C GLY A 382 -21.13 15.04 -0.79
N LEU A 383 -20.02 14.98 -0.04
CA LEU A 383 -19.62 16.10 0.83
C LEU A 383 -19.43 17.42 0.07
N TRP A 384 -19.06 17.37 -1.21
CA TRP A 384 -18.92 18.55 -2.06
C TRP A 384 -20.26 19.24 -2.33
N GLU A 385 -21.39 18.51 -2.34
CA GLU A 385 -22.71 19.11 -2.57
C GLU A 385 -23.07 20.09 -1.44
N ARG A 386 -22.58 19.82 -0.23
CA ARG A 386 -22.74 20.71 0.93
C ARG A 386 -21.98 22.03 0.78
N TYR A 387 -21.05 22.15 -0.16
CA TYR A 387 -20.36 23.42 -0.41
C TYR A 387 -21.37 24.52 -0.72
N ASN A 388 -22.33 24.25 -1.62
CA ASN A 388 -23.34 25.23 -2.01
C ASN A 388 -24.31 25.56 -0.87
N ASP A 389 -24.57 24.62 0.04
CA ASP A 389 -25.38 24.87 1.24
C ASP A 389 -24.65 25.78 2.24
N LEU A 390 -23.33 25.59 2.38
CA LEU A 390 -22.49 26.34 3.31
C LEU A 390 -22.08 27.71 2.75
N TYR A 391 -21.97 27.82 1.42
CA TYR A 391 -21.53 29.00 0.65
C TYR A 391 -22.53 29.37 -0.44
N PRO A 392 -23.78 29.73 -0.07
CA PRO A 392 -24.84 29.94 -1.06
C PRO A 392 -24.74 31.27 -1.82
N LYS A 393 -23.85 32.18 -1.42
CA LYS A 393 -23.78 33.55 -1.95
C LYS A 393 -22.40 33.93 -2.44
N ASP A 394 -21.36 33.56 -1.70
CA ASP A 394 -19.98 33.96 -1.95
C ASP A 394 -19.04 32.77 -1.72
N ASP A 395 -18.00 32.66 -2.52
CA ASP A 395 -16.96 31.65 -2.36
C ASP A 395 -16.06 31.90 -1.13
N LEU A 396 -15.41 30.84 -0.67
CA LEU A 396 -14.42 30.91 0.41
C LEU A 396 -13.18 31.70 0.02
N ILE A 397 -12.92 32.80 0.75
CA ILE A 397 -11.68 33.57 0.62
C ILE A 397 -10.74 33.23 1.78
N TYR A 398 -9.67 32.48 1.49
CA TYR A 398 -8.61 32.23 2.44
C TYR A 398 -7.60 33.39 2.46
N THR A 399 -7.42 34.04 3.61
CA THR A 399 -6.43 35.11 3.78
C THR A 399 -5.26 34.62 4.64
N VAL A 400 -4.06 34.64 4.05
CA VAL A 400 -2.82 34.20 4.71
C VAL A 400 -2.54 35.05 5.95
N GLY A 401 -2.31 34.40 7.09
CA GLY A 401 -1.97 35.06 8.35
C GLY A 401 -3.16 35.52 9.19
N THR A 402 -4.39 35.42 8.69
CA THR A 402 -5.61 35.81 9.42
C THR A 402 -6.65 34.69 9.50
N SER A 403 -6.87 33.94 8.42
CA SER A 403 -7.83 32.83 8.39
C SER A 403 -7.37 31.63 9.24
N LYS A 404 -8.27 31.07 10.05
CA LYS A 404 -8.04 29.85 10.85
C LYS A 404 -8.49 28.60 10.08
N ILE A 405 -7.61 27.61 9.97
CA ILE A 405 -7.81 26.34 9.23
C ILE A 405 -8.92 25.46 9.82
N LEU A 406 -9.14 25.53 11.14
CA LEU A 406 -10.12 24.67 11.84
C LEU A 406 -11.58 24.96 11.48
N ASN A 407 -11.84 25.90 10.54
CA ASN A 407 -13.18 26.12 10.03
C ASN A 407 -13.57 24.92 9.12
N PRO A 408 -14.66 24.19 9.44
CA PRO A 408 -15.11 22.99 8.71
C PRO A 408 -15.24 23.17 7.20
N SER A 409 -15.35 24.42 6.77
CA SER A 409 -15.53 24.82 5.40
C SER A 409 -14.27 24.82 4.54
N TYR A 410 -13.08 25.03 5.13
CA TYR A 410 -11.82 24.85 4.40
C TYR A 410 -11.47 23.38 4.19
N ILE A 411 -12.17 22.46 4.88
CA ILE A 411 -12.04 21.01 4.67
C ILE A 411 -12.47 20.62 3.26
N ILE A 412 -13.51 21.25 2.70
CA ILE A 412 -13.99 20.92 1.34
C ILE A 412 -12.96 21.35 0.28
N LEU A 413 -12.32 22.51 0.46
CA LEU A 413 -11.29 23.03 -0.45
C LEU A 413 -9.95 22.31 -0.35
N GLN A 414 -9.56 21.88 0.85
CA GLN A 414 -8.32 21.14 1.09
C GLN A 414 -8.35 19.71 0.54
N GLU A 415 -9.54 19.11 0.41
CA GLU A 415 -9.76 17.79 -0.21
C GLU A 415 -9.81 17.87 -1.75
N PHE A 416 -10.07 19.06 -2.32
CA PHE A 416 -10.10 19.30 -3.78
C PHE A 416 -8.79 19.87 -4.35
N CYS A 417 -8.07 20.66 -3.56
CA CYS A 417 -6.83 21.31 -3.98
C CYS A 417 -5.69 20.79 -3.12
N LEU A 418 -4.82 19.95 -3.68
CA LEU A 418 -3.35 20.05 -3.55
C LEU A 418 -2.62 18.85 -4.21
N ARG A 419 -2.17 19.05 -5.45
CA ARG A 419 -0.88 18.55 -5.95
C ARG A 419 -0.24 19.66 -6.77
N THR A 420 0.49 20.54 -6.10
CA THR A 420 1.47 21.41 -6.76
C THR A 420 2.82 21.20 -6.11
N THR A 421 3.84 21.17 -6.97
CA THR A 421 5.25 20.89 -6.76
C THR A 421 5.81 21.42 -5.43
N LEU A 422 6.40 20.52 -4.63
CA LEU A 422 7.11 20.87 -3.40
C LEU A 422 8.63 20.75 -3.62
N ASP A 423 9.31 21.87 -3.40
CA ASP A 423 10.75 22.05 -3.51
C ASP A 423 11.49 21.58 -2.23
N VAL A 424 12.78 21.25 -2.41
CA VAL A 424 13.64 20.41 -1.57
C VAL A 424 14.05 21.06 -0.24
N ARG A 425 14.01 20.30 0.87
CA ARG A 425 14.69 20.65 2.15
C ARG A 425 15.56 19.49 2.65
N GLN A 426 16.82 19.78 2.97
CA GLN A 426 17.85 18.82 3.38
C GLN A 426 17.75 18.44 4.88
N LEU A 427 18.21 17.22 5.25
CA LEU A 427 18.21 16.72 6.65
C LEU A 427 19.59 16.50 7.22
N ILE A 428 19.72 16.74 8.52
CA ILE A 428 20.83 16.23 9.32
C ILE A 428 20.42 14.88 9.90
N LEU A 429 21.16 13.83 9.55
CA LEU A 429 20.89 12.46 9.99
C LEU A 429 22.10 11.93 10.76
N TYR A 430 21.86 11.42 11.97
CA TYR A 430 22.85 10.69 12.74
C TYR A 430 22.56 9.20 12.59
N ILE A 431 23.35 8.50 11.78
CA ILE A 431 23.24 7.03 11.58
C ILE A 431 24.13 6.33 12.60
#